data_AF-A0ABD5Q0G5-F1
#
_entry.id   AF-A0ABD5Q0G5-F1
#
_cell.length_a   1.000
_cell.length_b   1.000
_cell.length_c   1.000
_cell.angle_alpha   90.00
_cell.angle_beta   90.00
_cell.angle_gamma   90.00
#
_symmetry.space_group_name_H-M   'P 1'
#
loop_
_entity.id
_entity.type
_entity.pdbx_description
1 polymer ?
#
loop_
_entity_poly.entity_id
_entity_poly.type
_entity_poly.pdbx_seq_one_letter_code
_entity_poly.pdbx_strand_id
1 'polypeptide(L)'
;MSERLERREQDADPVNWKRTEGGVELYDETNPDAWVRMEFVSGIDPDKRLYGICDDCGLVTPQRALPARSMACGNCGTEFADDS
;
A
#
# COMPACT_ATOMS: atom_id res chain seq x y z
N MET A 1 -8.60 25.63 16.99
CA MET A 1 -9.05 24.81 15.84
C MET A 1 -8.42 23.41 15.83
N SER A 2 -7.75 22.97 16.90
CA SER A 2 -7.10 21.65 16.96
C SER A 2 -7.95 20.60 17.69
N GLU A 3 -8.61 20.99 18.78
CA GLU A 3 -9.45 20.08 19.60
C GLU A 3 -10.65 19.47 18.85
N ARG A 4 -11.11 20.12 17.77
CA ARG A 4 -12.23 19.65 16.94
C ARG A 4 -11.82 18.59 15.92
N LEU A 5 -10.53 18.52 15.58
CA LEU A 5 -9.93 17.48 14.74
C LEU A 5 -9.54 16.27 15.61
N GLU A 6 -8.92 16.52 16.76
CA GLU A 6 -8.48 15.46 17.70
C GLU A 6 -9.66 14.60 18.21
N ARG A 7 -10.84 15.20 18.43
CA ARG A 7 -12.05 14.46 18.82
C ARG A 7 -12.65 13.59 17.72
N ARG A 8 -12.40 13.88 16.43
CA ARG A 8 -12.90 13.06 15.32
C ARG A 8 -12.10 11.77 15.15
N GLU A 9 -10.83 11.77 15.54
CA GLU A 9 -9.97 10.59 15.47
C GLU A 9 -10.21 9.61 16.63
N GLN A 10 -10.82 10.05 17.74
CA GLN A 10 -11.07 9.21 18.92
C GLN A 10 -12.48 8.58 18.98
N ASP A 11 -13.42 9.03 18.15
CA ASP A 11 -14.85 8.65 18.23
C ASP A 11 -15.38 8.06 16.90
N ALA A 12 -14.48 7.63 16.01
CA ALA A 12 -14.89 6.88 14.83
C ALA A 12 -14.94 5.39 15.18
N ASP A 13 -16.12 4.78 15.05
CA ASP A 13 -16.24 3.32 15.14
C ASP A 13 -15.22 2.65 14.21
N PRO A 14 -14.48 1.65 14.70
CA PRO A 14 -13.50 0.95 13.88
C PRO A 14 -14.18 0.36 12.65
N VAL A 15 -13.69 0.70 11.46
CA VAL A 15 -14.23 0.19 10.20
C VAL A 15 -13.82 -1.27 10.05
N ASN A 16 -14.81 -2.15 9.95
CA ASN A 16 -14.59 -3.57 9.68
C ASN A 16 -14.01 -3.76 8.26
N TRP A 17 -12.99 -4.59 8.14
CA TRP A 17 -12.33 -4.85 6.87
C TRP A 17 -11.82 -6.29 6.78
N LYS A 18 -11.73 -6.82 5.56
CA LYS A 18 -11.10 -8.12 5.26
C LYS A 18 -10.29 -8.07 3.96
N ARG A 19 -9.24 -8.88 3.89
CA ARG A 19 -8.47 -9.11 2.65
C ARG A 19 -9.28 -10.02 1.72
N THR A 20 -9.28 -9.70 0.44
CA THR A 20 -9.84 -10.54 -0.64
C THR A 20 -8.69 -11.06 -1.51
N GLU A 21 -8.99 -11.91 -2.49
CA GLU A 21 -7.99 -12.44 -3.43
C GLU A 21 -7.24 -11.32 -4.18
N GLY A 22 -7.92 -10.22 -4.53
CA GLY A 22 -7.36 -9.14 -5.35
C GLY A 22 -7.32 -7.77 -4.68
N GLY A 23 -7.58 -7.67 -3.37
CA GLY A 23 -7.84 -6.38 -2.76
C GLY A 23 -8.28 -6.42 -1.30
N VAL A 24 -9.09 -5.44 -0.93
CA VAL A 24 -9.71 -5.34 0.39
C VAL A 24 -11.19 -4.98 0.25
N GLU A 25 -11.98 -5.44 1.20
CA GLU A 25 -13.39 -5.08 1.35
C GLU A 25 -13.56 -4.43 2.71
N LEU A 26 -14.10 -3.21 2.71
CA LEU A 26 -14.62 -2.54 3.90
C LEU A 26 -16.11 -2.82 3.97
N TYR A 27 -16.63 -3.17 5.14
CA TYR A 27 -18.02 -3.59 5.29
C TYR A 27 -18.61 -3.16 6.65
N ASP A 28 -19.93 -3.22 6.76
CA ASP A 28 -20.66 -3.08 8.01
C ASP A 28 -21.32 -4.42 8.37
N GLU A 29 -21.08 -4.92 9.58
CA GLU A 29 -21.65 -6.20 10.05
C GLU A 29 -23.17 -6.14 10.26
N THR A 30 -23.68 -4.94 10.52
CA THR A 30 -25.10 -4.68 10.76
C THR A 30 -25.87 -4.38 9.48
N ASN A 31 -25.16 -4.07 8.39
CA ASN A 31 -25.73 -3.76 7.10
C ASN A 31 -24.97 -4.45 5.94
N PRO A 32 -25.43 -5.62 5.47
CA PRO A 32 -24.74 -6.38 4.43
C PRO A 32 -24.70 -5.69 3.06
N ASP A 33 -25.55 -4.68 2.82
CA ASP A 33 -25.55 -3.90 1.58
C ASP A 33 -24.55 -2.73 1.62
N ALA A 34 -23.97 -2.41 2.79
CA ALA A 34 -23.02 -1.32 2.96
C ALA A 34 -21.57 -1.82 2.90
N TRP A 35 -21.02 -1.93 1.69
CA TRP A 35 -19.62 -2.30 1.48
C TRP A 35 -18.92 -1.43 0.43
N VAL A 36 -17.60 -1.29 0.59
CA VAL A 36 -16.69 -0.69 -0.38
C VAL A 36 -15.62 -1.71 -0.73
N ARG A 37 -15.54 -2.09 -2.01
CA ARG A 37 -14.50 -2.98 -2.52
C ARG A 37 -13.44 -2.17 -3.24
N MET A 38 -12.20 -2.38 -2.85
CA MET A 38 -11.03 -1.81 -3.50
C MET A 38 -10.19 -2.95 -4.06
N GLU A 39 -9.90 -2.89 -5.35
CA GLU A 39 -8.99 -3.82 -6.01
C GLU A 39 -7.63 -3.17 -6.15
N PHE A 40 -6.57 -3.93 -5.91
CA PHE A 40 -5.22 -3.44 -6.14
C PHE A 40 -5.00 -3.33 -7.65
N VAL A 41 -5.18 -2.12 -8.20
CA VAL A 41 -4.86 -1.83 -9.60
C VAL A 41 -3.36 -1.57 -9.71
N SER A 42 -2.62 -2.65 -9.68
CA SER A 42 -1.22 -2.67 -10.08
C SER A 42 -0.91 -4.12 -10.35
N GLY A 43 -0.27 -4.44 -11.49
CA GLY A 43 0.18 -5.79 -11.83
C GLY A 43 1.28 -6.33 -10.90
N ILE A 44 1.17 -6.06 -9.60
CA ILE A 44 2.02 -6.43 -8.49
C ILE A 44 1.15 -7.27 -7.58
N ASP A 45 1.47 -8.55 -7.52
CA ASP A 45 0.95 -9.43 -6.49
C ASP A 45 1.23 -8.79 -5.11
N PRO A 46 0.24 -8.66 -4.21
CA PRO A 46 0.45 -8.06 -2.88
C PRO A 46 1.53 -8.75 -2.04
N ASP A 47 1.94 -9.97 -2.41
CA ASP A 47 3.04 -10.68 -1.76
C ASP A 47 4.42 -10.27 -2.32
N LYS A 48 4.47 -9.46 -3.39
CA LYS A 48 5.70 -8.84 -3.91
C LYS A 48 6.03 -7.52 -3.22
N ARG A 49 7.33 -7.26 -3.08
CA ARG A 49 7.87 -6.11 -2.35
C ARG A 49 7.42 -4.79 -2.99
N LEU A 50 6.65 -3.99 -2.26
CA LEU A 50 6.12 -2.68 -2.72
C LEU A 50 7.15 -1.53 -2.63
N TYR A 51 8.41 -1.86 -2.33
CA TYR A 51 9.49 -0.91 -2.14
C TYR A 51 10.82 -1.54 -2.56
N GLY A 52 11.70 -0.73 -3.16
CA GLY A 52 13.08 -1.12 -3.45
C GLY A 52 14.03 -0.58 -2.38
N ILE A 53 15.07 -1.35 -2.05
CA ILE A 53 16.22 -0.88 -1.29
C ILE A 53 17.43 -0.91 -2.23
N CYS A 54 18.15 0.20 -2.35
CA CYS A 54 19.41 0.23 -3.08
C CYS A 54 20.53 -0.35 -2.20
N ASP A 55 21.21 -1.39 -2.68
CA ASP A 55 22.27 -2.06 -1.91
C ASP A 55 23.51 -1.19 -1.67
N ASP A 56 23.79 -0.20 -2.53
CA ASP A 56 24.97 0.66 -2.37
C ASP A 56 24.76 1.82 -1.40
N CYS A 57 23.63 2.53 -1.52
CA CYS A 57 23.40 3.75 -0.75
C CYS A 57 22.29 3.63 0.30
N GLY A 58 21.62 2.47 0.37
CA GLY A 58 20.56 2.21 1.35
C GLY A 58 19.27 2.99 1.11
N LEU A 59 19.12 3.67 -0.04
CA LEU A 59 17.91 4.42 -0.35
C LEU A 59 16.71 3.46 -0.41
N VAL A 60 15.68 3.75 0.39
CA VAL A 60 14.38 3.07 0.34
C VAL A 60 13.43 3.91 -0.49
N THR A 61 12.87 3.35 -1.56
CA THR A 61 11.92 4.07 -2.43
C THR A 61 10.62 3.29 -2.59
N PRO A 62 9.45 3.96 -2.52
CA PRO A 62 8.19 3.31 -2.87
C PRO A 62 8.22 2.96 -4.36
N GLN A 63 7.78 1.77 -4.70
CA GLN A 63 7.65 1.38 -6.10
C GLN A 63 6.44 2.09 -6.71
N ARG A 64 6.69 3.10 -7.56
CA ARG A 64 5.65 3.94 -8.18
C ARG A 64 5.21 3.47 -9.56
N ALA A 65 5.84 2.44 -10.10
CA ALA A 65 5.57 1.87 -11.42
C ALA A 65 5.38 0.35 -11.32
N LEU A 66 4.85 -0.25 -12.39
CA LEU A 66 4.77 -1.71 -12.51
C LEU A 66 6.15 -2.36 -12.30
N PRO A 67 6.22 -3.62 -11.84
CA PRO A 67 7.47 -4.32 -11.62
C PRO A 67 8.24 -4.40 -12.93
N ALA A 68 9.48 -3.95 -12.88
CA ALA A 68 10.44 -4.08 -13.96
C ALA A 68 11.52 -5.06 -13.52
N ARG A 69 12.20 -5.69 -14.48
CA ARG A 69 13.31 -6.63 -14.19
C ARG A 69 14.53 -5.94 -13.58
N SER A 70 14.61 -4.61 -13.68
CA SER A 70 15.67 -3.79 -13.14
C SER A 70 15.16 -2.38 -12.78
N MET A 71 15.84 -1.73 -11.85
CA MET A 71 15.61 -0.34 -11.46
C MET A 71 16.95 0.37 -11.28
N ALA A 72 17.01 1.66 -11.62
CA ALA A 72 18.12 2.53 -11.29
C ALA A 72 17.81 3.33 -10.01
N CYS A 73 18.77 3.41 -9.09
CA CYS A 73 18.64 4.21 -7.88
C CYS A 73 18.56 5.69 -8.23
N GLY A 74 17.47 6.36 -7.85
CA GLY A 74 17.31 7.79 -8.07
C GLY A 74 18.30 8.69 -7.32
N ASN A 75 19.08 8.14 -6.37
CA ASN A 75 20.10 8.88 -5.61
C ASN A 75 21.53 8.64 -6.11
N CYS A 76 21.98 7.38 -6.19
CA CYS A 76 23.37 7.05 -6.57
C CYS A 76 23.52 6.56 -8.02
N GLY A 77 22.41 6.32 -8.73
CA GLY A 77 22.42 5.85 -10.11
C GLY A 77 22.73 4.36 -10.30
N THR A 78 23.01 3.60 -9.24
CA THR A 78 23.25 2.15 -9.37
C THR A 78 22.02 1.46 -9.93
N GLU A 79 22.23 0.63 -10.95
CA GLU A 79 21.23 -0.33 -11.42
C GLU A 79 21.26 -1.60 -10.57
N PHE A 80 20.09 -2.03 -10.10
CA PHE A 80 19.92 -3.29 -9.38
C PHE A 80 18.71 -4.04 -9.92
N ALA A 81 18.79 -5.37 -9.84
CA ALA A 81 17.73 -6.27 -10.30
C ALA A 81 16.72 -6.52 -9.18
N ASP A 82 15.55 -7.03 -9.56
CA ASP A 82 14.61 -7.60 -8.60
C ASP A 82 15.17 -8.96 -8.12
N ASP A 83 15.46 -9.10 -6.82
CA ASP A 83 15.89 -10.35 -6.15
C ASP A 83 14.72 -11.36 -6.03
N SER A 84 13.99 -11.61 -7.13
CA SER A 84 12.92 -12.63 -7.20
C SER A 84 13.48 -14.05 -7.13
#